data_AF-A0AAV5VU82-F1
#
_entry.id   AF-A0AAV5VU82-F1
#
_cell.length_a   1.000
_cell.length_b   1.000
_cell.length_c   1.000
_cell.angle_alpha   90.00
_cell.angle_beta   90.00
_cell.angle_gamma   90.00
#
_symmetry.space_group_name_H-M   'P 1'
#
loop_
_entity.id
_entity.type
_entity.pdbx_description
1 polymer ?
#
loop_
_entity_poly.entity_id
_entity_poly.type
_entity_poly.pdbx_seq_one_letter_code
_entity_poly.pdbx_strand_id
1 'polypeptide(L)'
;CWKPYSKLTNRAKNYRANAHIQIVSFALSMLTDTPQSEEDLKMRARGFFGDRMPTFEDSEVVQGILRDGAEYYKSATTKHERLWLLSLYSRTFEYHDMVEHIDGLSERTWNQAKKMGIDQGTYKETDNTKERYDPIKLEYFISFITSPYILIGLPYGHTKATDSQGTTYDLPQSIRPTGIYETIDMYIAYMKEMGLEKLLLKRTTCYKILSMLPLKKSHSLECVDYFQADATNNIFRLHVKKQSVNSDHCLTWTLSDPTNPHFSMPDSGHLHRQRCVYCKQIDQTNDDMKKML
;
A
#
# COMPACT_ATOMS: atom_id res chain seq x y z
N CYS A 1 33.67 24.66 -21.27
CA CYS A 1 33.75 25.48 -20.05
C CYS A 1 34.16 24.62 -18.86
N TRP A 2 35.32 24.91 -18.24
CA TRP A 2 35.74 24.22 -17.02
C TRP A 2 34.81 24.59 -15.86
N LYS A 3 34.05 23.61 -15.34
CA LYS A 3 33.25 23.83 -14.14
C LYS A 3 34.19 23.89 -12.92
N PRO A 4 34.02 24.88 -12.01
CA PRO A 4 34.80 24.94 -10.78
C PRO A 4 34.53 23.71 -9.91
N TYR A 5 35.56 23.21 -9.22
CA TYR A 5 35.52 21.94 -8.48
C TYR A 5 34.34 21.85 -7.50
N SER A 6 34.01 22.96 -6.82
CA SER A 6 32.89 23.06 -5.88
C SER A 6 31.54 22.70 -6.51
N LYS A 7 31.34 23.04 -7.79
CA LYS A 7 30.09 22.82 -8.56
C LYS A 7 30.05 21.49 -9.32
N LEU A 8 31.01 20.59 -9.11
CA LEU A 8 31.01 19.26 -9.71
C LEU A 8 30.15 18.28 -8.91
N THR A 9 29.57 17.31 -9.61
CA THR A 9 28.91 16.16 -8.98
C THR A 9 29.94 15.30 -8.22
N ASN A 10 29.53 14.59 -7.17
CA ASN A 10 30.43 13.75 -6.37
C ASN A 10 31.18 12.72 -7.24
N ARG A 11 30.52 12.15 -8.25
CA ARG A 11 31.16 11.27 -9.23
C ARG A 11 32.28 11.95 -10.01
N ALA A 12 32.08 13.19 -10.47
CA ALA A 12 33.09 13.95 -11.20
C ALA A 12 34.23 14.45 -10.29
N LYS A 13 33.93 14.73 -9.01
CA LYS A 13 34.95 15.05 -8.00
C LYS A 13 35.86 13.84 -7.73
N ASN A 14 35.28 12.65 -7.52
CA ASN A 14 36.02 11.42 -7.28
C ASN A 14 36.88 11.02 -8.49
N TYR A 15 36.35 11.17 -9.71
CA TYR A 15 37.13 10.94 -10.92
C TYR A 15 38.38 11.83 -11.00
N ARG A 16 38.26 13.12 -10.66
CA ARG A 16 39.39 14.04 -10.62
C ARG A 16 40.37 13.74 -9.48
N ALA A 17 39.86 13.37 -8.30
CA ALA A 17 40.71 12.96 -7.18
C ALA A 17 41.56 11.73 -7.53
N ASN A 18 40.98 10.73 -8.20
CA ASN A 18 41.73 9.55 -8.65
C ASN A 18 42.79 9.89 -9.70
N ALA A 19 42.49 10.81 -10.63
CA ALA A 19 43.48 11.31 -11.57
C ALA A 19 44.64 12.02 -10.85
N HIS A 20 44.36 12.80 -9.81
CA HIS A 20 45.39 13.42 -8.98
C HIS A 20 46.25 12.39 -8.23
N ILE A 21 45.65 11.35 -7.68
CA ILE A 21 46.37 10.27 -6.98
C ILE A 21 47.34 9.56 -7.95
N GLN A 22 46.91 9.28 -9.18
CA GLN A 22 47.78 8.66 -10.18
C GLN A 22 48.95 9.55 -10.60
N ILE A 23 48.73 10.86 -10.72
CA ILE A 23 49.80 11.82 -11.02
C ILE A 23 50.81 11.88 -9.87
N VAL A 24 50.34 11.90 -8.63
CA VAL A 24 51.20 11.90 -7.44
C VAL A 24 51.98 10.60 -7.34
N SER A 25 51.34 9.45 -7.57
CA SER A 25 52.01 8.15 -7.61
C SER A 25 53.08 8.09 -8.70
N PHE A 26 52.80 8.61 -9.89
CA PHE A 26 53.77 8.67 -10.98
C PHE A 26 54.94 9.61 -10.64
N ALA A 27 54.66 10.78 -10.06
CA ALA A 27 55.71 11.70 -9.62
C ALA A 27 56.60 11.07 -8.54
N LEU A 28 56.03 10.30 -7.60
CA LEU A 28 56.80 9.55 -6.61
C LEU A 28 57.68 8.47 -7.25
N SER A 29 57.17 7.75 -8.26
CA SER A 29 57.97 6.77 -9.02
C SER A 29 59.12 7.41 -9.82
N MET A 30 58.99 8.68 -10.21
CA MET A 30 60.05 9.43 -10.91
C MET A 30 61.08 10.04 -9.96
N LEU A 31 60.70 10.29 -8.70
CA LEU A 31 61.56 10.87 -7.67
C LEU A 31 62.32 9.82 -6.86
N THR A 32 62.10 8.53 -7.13
CA THR A 32 62.70 7.42 -6.38
C THR A 32 63.42 6.47 -7.32
N ASP A 33 64.72 6.26 -7.08
CA ASP A 33 65.59 5.51 -8.00
C ASP A 33 65.40 3.97 -7.89
N THR A 34 64.65 3.47 -6.92
CA THR A 34 64.37 2.03 -6.73
C THR A 34 62.97 1.77 -6.18
N PRO A 35 62.32 0.62 -6.51
CA PRO A 35 60.99 0.27 -6.01
C PRO A 35 60.88 0.22 -4.48
N GLN A 36 61.99 -0.08 -3.80
CA GLN A 36 62.07 -0.15 -2.33
C GLN A 36 62.05 1.26 -1.69
N SER A 37 62.65 2.25 -2.35
CA SER A 37 62.64 3.66 -1.94
C SER A 37 61.24 4.28 -2.07
N GLU A 38 60.48 3.87 -3.10
CA GLU A 38 59.09 4.31 -3.29
C GLU A 38 58.18 3.86 -2.13
N GLU A 39 58.31 2.61 -1.69
CA GLU A 39 57.54 2.08 -0.56
C GLU A 39 57.94 2.71 0.78
N ASP A 40 59.23 2.97 0.99
CA ASP A 40 59.74 3.69 2.17
C ASP A 40 59.21 5.13 2.25
N LEU A 41 59.14 5.82 1.10
CA LEU A 41 58.59 7.17 1.02
C LEU A 41 57.07 7.18 1.19
N LYS A 42 56.35 6.19 0.65
CA LYS A 42 54.92 6.00 0.96
C LYS A 42 54.73 5.77 2.46
N MET A 43 55.59 4.97 3.10
CA MET A 43 55.53 4.70 4.55
C MET A 43 55.81 5.96 5.39
N ARG A 44 56.81 6.76 5.01
CA ARG A 44 57.10 8.04 5.69
C ARG A 44 56.05 9.12 5.44
N ALA A 45 55.48 9.17 4.23
CA ALA A 45 54.33 10.03 3.93
C ALA A 45 53.12 9.63 4.79
N ARG A 46 52.86 8.33 4.96
CA ARG A 46 51.83 7.82 5.90
C ARG A 46 52.05 8.33 7.34
N GLY A 47 53.30 8.39 7.80
CA GLY A 47 53.65 8.97 9.11
C GLY A 47 53.45 10.50 9.21
N PHE A 48 53.54 11.22 8.09
CA PHE A 48 53.39 12.69 8.06
C PHE A 48 51.92 13.16 7.97
N PHE A 49 51.04 12.34 7.40
CA PHE A 49 49.61 12.68 7.21
C PHE A 49 48.69 12.22 8.36
N GLY A 50 49.20 11.51 9.37
CA GLY A 50 48.44 11.02 10.52
C GLY A 50 47.52 9.84 10.19
N ASP A 51 47.18 9.05 11.22
CA ASP A 51 46.50 7.75 11.22
C ASP A 51 45.18 7.65 10.42
N ARG A 52 45.24 7.72 9.09
CA ARG A 52 44.15 7.32 8.19
C ARG A 52 44.61 6.39 7.08
N MET A 53 45.53 5.48 7.39
CA MET A 53 45.64 4.21 6.70
C MET A 53 46.11 3.15 7.70
N PRO A 54 45.18 2.46 8.38
CA PRO A 54 45.56 1.30 9.16
C PRO A 54 45.69 0.10 8.20
N THR A 55 46.84 -0.57 8.21
CA THR A 55 46.91 -1.99 7.86
C THR A 55 46.34 -2.75 9.05
N PHE A 56 45.07 -3.15 8.94
CA PHE A 56 44.16 -3.49 10.03
C PHE A 56 43.70 -4.96 9.93
N GLU A 57 44.56 -5.88 9.49
CA GLU A 57 44.14 -7.27 9.19
C GLU A 57 44.23 -8.21 10.42
N ASP A 58 45.06 -7.90 11.43
CA ASP A 58 45.38 -8.86 12.52
C ASP A 58 44.96 -8.46 13.95
N SER A 59 44.26 -7.33 14.14
CA SER A 59 43.86 -6.93 15.50
C SER A 59 42.58 -7.66 15.94
N GLU A 60 42.61 -8.25 17.14
CA GLU A 60 41.50 -8.99 17.75
C GLU A 60 40.21 -8.16 17.84
N VAL A 61 40.36 -6.83 17.97
CA VAL A 61 39.26 -5.86 17.99
C VAL A 61 38.53 -5.82 16.64
N VAL A 62 39.26 -5.97 15.54
CA VAL A 62 38.72 -5.90 14.17
C VAL A 62 37.88 -7.12 13.87
N GLN A 63 38.40 -8.29 14.23
CA GLN A 63 37.72 -9.56 14.12
C GLN A 63 36.45 -9.57 14.99
N GLY A 64 36.50 -8.94 16.17
CA GLY A 64 35.31 -8.69 16.99
C GLY A 64 34.24 -7.87 16.26
N ILE A 65 34.63 -6.75 15.65
CA ILE A 65 33.71 -5.85 14.91
C ILE A 65 33.08 -6.57 13.69
N LEU A 66 33.86 -7.37 12.96
CA LEU A 66 33.39 -8.13 11.80
C LEU A 66 32.40 -9.23 12.21
N ARG A 67 32.70 -9.95 13.30
CA ARG A 67 31.80 -10.95 13.89
C ARG A 67 30.48 -10.33 14.35
N ASP A 68 30.53 -9.23 15.09
CA ASP A 68 29.33 -8.51 15.53
C ASP A 68 28.51 -8.05 14.32
N GLY A 69 29.17 -7.53 13.28
CA GLY A 69 28.53 -7.15 12.03
C GLY A 69 27.84 -8.31 11.31
N ALA A 70 28.44 -9.50 11.33
CA ALA A 70 27.84 -10.70 10.77
C ALA A 70 26.63 -11.19 11.58
N GLU A 71 26.68 -11.07 12.91
CA GLU A 71 25.53 -11.37 13.78
C GLU A 71 24.36 -10.41 13.52
N TYR A 72 24.63 -9.10 13.42
CA TYR A 72 23.61 -8.12 13.06
C TYR A 72 23.05 -8.35 11.65
N TYR A 73 23.87 -8.78 10.70
CA TYR A 73 23.41 -9.12 9.36
C TYR A 73 22.48 -10.34 9.36
N LYS A 74 22.77 -11.35 10.19
CA LYS A 74 21.92 -12.55 10.36
C LYS A 74 20.60 -12.23 11.06
N SER A 75 20.59 -11.31 12.03
CA SER A 75 19.38 -10.89 12.75
C SER A 75 18.48 -9.93 11.96
N ALA A 76 19.03 -9.23 10.96
CA ALA A 76 18.26 -8.32 10.12
C ALA A 76 17.15 -9.03 9.34
N THR A 77 15.94 -8.46 9.43
CA THR A 77 14.71 -9.05 8.89
C THR A 77 14.50 -8.68 7.43
N THR A 78 14.81 -7.43 7.08
CA THR A 78 14.59 -6.91 5.72
C THR A 78 15.88 -6.93 4.90
N LYS A 79 15.73 -7.15 3.59
CA LYS A 79 16.85 -7.02 2.64
C LYS A 79 17.48 -5.62 2.66
N HIS A 80 16.69 -4.60 3.00
CA HIS A 80 17.15 -3.23 3.07
C HIS A 80 18.01 -2.96 4.32
N GLU A 81 17.58 -3.43 5.49
CA GLU A 81 18.40 -3.43 6.72
C GLU A 81 19.75 -4.12 6.50
N ARG A 82 19.74 -5.29 5.86
CA ARG A 82 20.95 -6.04 5.50
C ARG A 82 21.89 -5.23 4.62
N LEU A 83 21.35 -4.59 3.57
CA LEU A 83 22.13 -3.71 2.71
C LEU A 83 22.66 -2.49 3.48
N TRP A 84 21.90 -1.98 4.44
CA TRP A 84 22.29 -0.81 5.23
C TRP A 84 23.43 -1.13 6.18
N LEU A 85 23.33 -2.24 6.91
CA LEU A 85 24.41 -2.74 7.74
C LEU A 85 25.69 -2.91 6.91
N LEU A 86 25.61 -3.63 5.78
CA LEU A 86 26.77 -3.77 4.89
C LEU A 86 27.32 -2.42 4.39
N SER A 87 26.47 -1.42 4.19
CA SER A 87 26.92 -0.08 3.76
C SER A 87 27.79 0.60 4.81
N LEU A 88 27.54 0.36 6.10
CA LEU A 88 28.35 0.88 7.20
C LEU A 88 29.75 0.25 7.18
N TYR A 89 29.81 -1.08 7.10
CA TYR A 89 31.06 -1.83 7.07
C TYR A 89 31.85 -1.61 5.77
N SER A 90 31.17 -1.40 4.64
CA SER A 90 31.82 -1.20 3.33
C SER A 90 32.63 0.09 3.20
N ARG A 91 32.51 1.01 4.18
CA ARG A 91 33.33 2.22 4.28
C ARG A 91 34.71 1.95 4.87
N THR A 92 34.82 0.91 5.69
CA THR A 92 36.02 0.58 6.47
C THR A 92 36.67 -0.72 6.03
N PHE A 93 35.89 -1.68 5.53
CA PHE A 93 36.34 -3.03 5.17
C PHE A 93 36.17 -3.33 3.69
N GLU A 94 36.92 -4.31 3.19
CA GLU A 94 36.78 -4.84 1.84
C GLU A 94 35.79 -6.01 1.79
N TYR A 95 35.50 -6.49 0.57
CA TYR A 95 34.56 -7.60 0.38
C TYR A 95 35.08 -8.88 1.02
N HIS A 96 36.37 -9.16 0.84
CA HIS A 96 37.06 -10.35 1.32
C HIS A 96 36.85 -10.54 2.84
N ASP A 97 37.11 -9.49 3.62
CA ASP A 97 37.04 -9.50 5.09
C ASP A 97 35.65 -9.89 5.61
N MET A 98 34.60 -9.42 4.94
CA MET A 98 33.22 -9.66 5.36
C MET A 98 32.68 -11.02 4.90
N VAL A 99 33.19 -11.56 3.80
CA VAL A 99 32.78 -12.87 3.27
C VAL A 99 33.22 -14.01 4.18
N GLU A 100 34.37 -13.88 4.83
CA GLU A 100 34.85 -14.85 5.82
C GLU A 100 33.87 -15.00 7.00
N HIS A 101 33.09 -13.96 7.29
CA HIS A 101 32.17 -13.90 8.42
C HIS A 101 30.69 -14.12 8.04
N ILE A 102 30.33 -13.87 6.77
CA ILE A 102 28.97 -14.02 6.26
C ILE A 102 28.95 -15.05 5.11
N ASP A 103 28.49 -16.25 5.45
CA ASP A 103 28.25 -17.31 4.46
C ASP A 103 27.27 -16.86 3.38
N GLY A 104 27.70 -16.94 2.12
CA GLY A 104 26.85 -16.65 0.95
C GLY A 104 26.63 -15.16 0.66
N LEU A 105 27.43 -14.26 1.24
CA LEU A 105 27.43 -12.85 0.84
C LEU A 105 27.88 -12.72 -0.63
N SER A 106 27.02 -12.18 -1.50
CA SER A 106 27.39 -11.96 -2.90
C SER A 106 28.11 -10.63 -3.11
N GLU A 107 29.14 -10.63 -3.95
CA GLU A 107 29.87 -9.42 -4.36
C GLU A 107 28.93 -8.34 -4.93
N ARG A 108 27.86 -8.75 -5.62
CA ARG A 108 26.83 -7.84 -6.12
C ARG A 108 26.10 -7.12 -4.98
N THR A 109 25.76 -7.82 -3.90
CA THR A 109 25.10 -7.25 -2.72
C THR A 109 26.02 -6.25 -2.02
N TRP A 110 27.31 -6.59 -1.93
CA TRP A 110 28.34 -5.73 -1.36
C TRP A 110 28.55 -4.44 -2.17
N ASN A 111 28.67 -4.56 -3.48
CA ASN A 111 28.77 -3.41 -4.38
C ASN A 111 27.51 -2.53 -4.37
N GLN A 112 26.33 -3.13 -4.15
CA GLN A 112 25.09 -2.39 -3.95
C GLN A 112 25.11 -1.60 -2.62
N ALA A 113 25.64 -2.19 -1.55
CA ALA A 113 25.79 -1.53 -0.26
C ALA A 113 26.79 -0.35 -0.32
N LYS A 114 27.92 -0.52 -1.03
CA LYS A 114 28.89 0.55 -1.31
C LYS A 114 28.23 1.75 -2.00
N LYS A 115 27.43 1.49 -3.04
CA LYS A 115 26.68 2.55 -3.75
C LYS A 115 25.69 3.25 -2.82
N MET A 116 24.96 2.49 -2.01
CA MET A 116 23.98 3.04 -1.08
C MET A 116 24.64 3.96 -0.03
N GLY A 117 25.80 3.57 0.50
CA GLY A 117 26.55 4.39 1.47
C GLY A 117 27.18 5.66 0.87
N ILE A 118 27.37 5.72 -0.45
CA ILE A 118 27.81 6.91 -1.20
C ILE A 118 26.63 7.87 -1.44
N ASP A 119 25.46 7.32 -1.77
CA ASP A 119 24.28 8.10 -2.15
C ASP A 119 23.46 8.60 -0.95
N GLN A 120 23.51 7.91 0.21
CA GLN A 120 22.73 8.24 1.40
C GLN A 120 23.62 8.35 2.64
N GLY A 121 23.73 9.56 3.18
CA GLY A 121 24.55 9.88 4.36
C GLY A 121 24.03 9.34 5.70
N THR A 122 22.81 8.82 5.75
CA THR A 122 22.20 8.25 6.97
C THR A 122 20.96 7.46 6.58
N TYR A 123 20.64 6.42 7.34
CA TYR A 123 19.39 5.67 7.23
C TYR A 123 18.21 6.64 7.24
N LYS A 124 17.37 6.59 6.22
CA LYS A 124 16.04 7.20 6.25
C LYS A 124 15.07 6.08 5.99
N GLU A 125 14.20 5.81 6.95
CA GLU A 125 12.97 5.05 6.68
C GLU A 125 12.22 5.81 5.59
N THR A 126 12.35 5.36 4.35
CA THR A 126 11.49 5.86 3.29
C THR A 126 10.15 5.22 3.53
N ASP A 127 9.25 5.95 4.17
CA ASP A 127 7.84 5.62 4.18
C ASP A 127 7.36 5.69 2.73
N ASN A 128 7.42 4.56 2.03
CA ASN A 128 7.14 4.46 0.60
C ASN A 128 5.62 4.44 0.40
N THR A 129 4.94 5.50 0.82
CA THR A 129 3.55 5.77 0.45
C THR A 129 3.53 6.14 -1.02
N LYS A 130 3.53 5.12 -1.89
CA LYS A 130 3.37 5.33 -3.33
C LYS A 130 1.95 5.85 -3.59
N GLU A 131 1.85 7.13 -3.94
CA GLU A 131 0.62 7.70 -4.49
C GLU A 131 0.33 7.03 -5.84
N ARG A 132 -0.71 6.20 -5.89
CA ARG A 132 -1.10 5.41 -7.09
C ARG A 132 -2.28 6.01 -7.85
N TYR A 133 -2.62 7.27 -7.62
CA TYR A 133 -3.75 7.94 -8.26
C TYR A 133 -3.29 9.15 -9.07
N ASP A 134 -4.05 9.46 -10.11
CA ASP A 134 -3.88 10.67 -10.90
C ASP A 134 -4.49 11.85 -10.14
N PRO A 135 -3.72 12.88 -9.78
CA PRO A 135 -4.19 13.99 -8.95
C PRO A 135 -5.32 14.78 -9.63
N ILE A 136 -5.29 14.92 -10.96
CA ILE A 136 -6.31 15.66 -11.71
C ILE A 136 -7.64 14.92 -11.63
N LYS A 137 -7.64 13.61 -11.88
CA LYS A 137 -8.86 12.79 -11.82
C LYS A 137 -9.45 12.75 -10.41
N LEU A 138 -8.59 12.78 -9.40
CA LEU A 138 -9.01 12.84 -8.00
C LEU A 138 -9.75 14.16 -7.72
N GLU A 139 -9.23 15.30 -8.18
CA GLU A 139 -9.84 16.61 -7.96
C GLU A 139 -11.27 16.68 -8.51
N TYR A 140 -11.51 16.20 -9.73
CA TYR A 140 -12.86 16.13 -10.30
C TYR A 140 -13.81 15.27 -9.47
N PHE A 141 -13.32 14.13 -8.97
CA PHE A 141 -14.13 13.26 -8.11
C PHE A 141 -14.45 13.92 -6.77
N ILE A 142 -13.46 14.58 -6.14
CA ILE A 142 -13.66 15.33 -4.89
C ILE A 142 -14.67 16.46 -5.10
N SER A 143 -14.48 17.27 -6.14
CA SER A 143 -15.38 18.37 -6.50
C SER A 143 -16.83 17.87 -6.65
N PHE A 144 -17.03 16.75 -7.36
CA PHE A 144 -18.33 16.13 -7.51
C PHE A 144 -18.96 15.71 -6.18
N ILE A 145 -18.24 14.99 -5.31
CA ILE A 145 -18.79 14.49 -4.03
C ILE A 145 -19.02 15.61 -3.01
N THR A 146 -18.32 16.73 -3.14
CA THR A 146 -18.53 17.95 -2.33
C THR A 146 -19.59 18.88 -2.93
N SER A 147 -20.07 18.59 -4.13
CA SER A 147 -21.05 19.45 -4.80
C SER A 147 -22.39 19.44 -4.06
N PRO A 148 -23.14 20.56 -4.10
CA PRO A 148 -24.46 20.65 -3.48
C PRO A 148 -25.50 19.71 -4.11
N TYR A 149 -25.19 19.11 -5.27
CA TYR A 149 -26.02 18.11 -5.92
C TYR A 149 -25.94 16.74 -5.23
N ILE A 150 -24.84 16.45 -4.53
CA ILE A 150 -24.59 15.17 -3.85
C ILE A 150 -24.74 15.30 -2.34
N LEU A 151 -24.40 16.46 -1.77
CA LEU A 151 -24.60 16.75 -0.35
C LEU A 151 -25.96 17.40 -0.15
N ILE A 152 -26.91 16.67 0.43
CA ILE A 152 -28.20 17.22 0.85
C ILE A 152 -28.26 17.16 2.38
N GLY A 153 -28.26 18.32 3.01
CA GLY A 153 -28.44 18.49 4.44
C GLY A 153 -27.73 19.73 4.96
N LEU A 154 -28.46 20.59 5.69
CA LEU A 154 -27.84 21.51 6.63
C LEU A 154 -27.01 20.66 7.61
N PRO A 155 -25.70 20.92 7.77
CA PRO A 155 -24.88 20.11 8.67
C PRO A 155 -25.34 20.38 10.10
N TYR A 156 -26.26 19.56 10.61
CA TYR A 156 -26.58 19.55 12.02
C TYR A 156 -25.57 18.65 12.72
N GLY A 157 -24.59 19.28 13.37
CA GLY A 157 -23.53 18.59 14.12
C GLY A 157 -22.13 18.90 13.61
N HIS A 158 -21.19 18.81 14.53
CA HIS A 158 -19.78 19.15 14.34
C HIS A 158 -18.93 17.91 14.65
N THR A 159 -17.87 17.68 13.89
CA THR A 159 -16.88 16.62 14.11
C THR A 159 -15.52 17.26 14.26
N LYS A 160 -14.82 16.92 15.35
CA LYS A 160 -13.45 17.35 15.58
C LYS A 160 -12.51 16.40 14.85
N ALA A 161 -11.75 16.90 13.89
CA ALA A 161 -10.71 16.16 13.19
C ALA A 161 -9.33 16.66 13.63
N THR A 162 -8.45 15.76 14.03
CA THR A 162 -7.09 16.11 14.46
C THR A 162 -6.11 15.70 13.38
N ASP A 163 -5.31 16.65 12.90
CA ASP A 163 -4.23 16.39 11.94
C ASP A 163 -3.08 15.61 12.61
N SER A 164 -2.22 15.01 11.79
CA SER A 164 -0.94 14.38 12.15
C SER A 164 -0.03 15.27 13.02
N GLN A 165 -0.17 16.59 12.92
CA GLN A 165 0.54 17.58 13.74
C GLN A 165 -0.17 17.94 15.05
N GLY A 166 -1.27 17.26 15.40
CA GLY A 166 -2.03 17.47 16.65
C GLY A 166 -3.01 18.66 16.62
N THR A 167 -3.14 19.36 15.50
CA THR A 167 -4.08 20.49 15.36
C THR A 167 -5.50 19.98 15.16
N THR A 168 -6.47 20.46 15.95
CA THR A 168 -7.87 20.02 15.89
C THR A 168 -8.73 21.03 15.12
N TYR A 169 -9.42 20.55 14.10
CA TYR A 169 -10.33 21.30 13.23
C TYR A 169 -11.77 20.92 13.53
N ASP A 170 -12.66 21.91 13.59
CA ASP A 170 -14.10 21.70 13.70
C ASP A 170 -14.70 21.63 12.30
N LEU A 171 -15.17 20.44 11.91
CA LEU A 171 -15.73 20.17 10.59
C LEU A 171 -17.24 19.90 10.71
N PRO A 172 -18.08 20.57 9.90
CA PRO A 172 -19.51 20.28 9.85
C PRO A 172 -19.76 18.83 9.41
N GLN A 173 -20.68 18.14 10.07
CA GLN A 173 -21.09 16.78 9.69
C GLN A 173 -21.88 16.84 8.39
N SER A 174 -21.20 16.63 7.26
CA SER A 174 -21.85 16.49 5.97
C SER A 174 -22.57 15.15 5.88
N ILE A 175 -23.83 15.20 5.45
CA ILE A 175 -24.68 14.02 5.26
C ILE A 175 -24.74 13.74 3.77
N ARG A 176 -24.63 12.46 3.40
CA ARG A 176 -24.97 12.01 2.06
C ARG A 176 -26.31 11.27 2.08
N PRO A 177 -27.28 11.65 1.23
CA PRO A 177 -28.55 10.94 1.10
C PRO A 177 -28.41 9.63 0.31
N THR A 178 -27.45 9.54 -0.61
CA THR A 178 -27.26 8.38 -1.52
C THR A 178 -26.19 7.39 -1.03
N GLY A 179 -26.36 6.12 -1.41
CA GLY A 179 -25.40 5.05 -1.15
C GLY A 179 -24.07 5.22 -1.90
N ILE A 180 -23.04 4.49 -1.47
CA ILE A 180 -21.70 4.52 -2.09
C ILE A 180 -21.77 4.15 -3.58
N TYR A 181 -22.47 3.07 -3.91
CA TYR A 181 -22.61 2.58 -5.29
C TYR A 181 -23.37 3.57 -6.17
N GLU A 182 -24.51 4.07 -5.68
CA GLU A 182 -25.32 5.08 -6.36
C GLU A 182 -24.50 6.35 -6.63
N THR A 183 -23.70 6.82 -5.67
CA THR A 183 -22.84 7.99 -5.89
C THR A 183 -21.83 7.74 -7.00
N ILE A 184 -21.28 6.53 -7.10
CA ILE A 184 -20.33 6.17 -8.16
C ILE A 184 -21.04 6.14 -9.52
N ASP A 185 -22.27 5.63 -9.58
CA ASP A 185 -23.07 5.62 -10.81
C ASP A 185 -23.45 7.03 -11.25
N MET A 186 -23.88 7.89 -10.31
CA MET A 186 -24.14 9.31 -10.56
C MET A 186 -22.89 10.04 -11.06
N TYR A 187 -21.71 9.75 -10.49
CA TYR A 187 -20.45 10.35 -10.95
C TYR A 187 -20.13 9.95 -12.40
N ILE A 188 -20.33 8.67 -12.74
CA ILE A 188 -20.08 8.19 -14.11
C ILE A 188 -21.06 8.83 -15.09
N ALA A 189 -22.34 8.94 -14.73
CA ALA A 189 -23.34 9.62 -15.55
C ALA A 189 -23.00 11.11 -15.74
N TYR A 190 -22.64 11.81 -14.67
CA TYR A 190 -22.22 13.21 -14.70
C TYR A 190 -21.01 13.45 -15.62
N MET A 191 -19.98 12.61 -15.52
CA MET A 191 -18.78 12.73 -16.36
C MET A 191 -19.08 12.43 -17.84
N LYS A 192 -20.05 11.56 -18.11
CA LYS A 192 -20.53 11.27 -19.47
C LYS A 192 -21.31 12.46 -20.05
N GLU A 193 -22.20 13.06 -19.27
CA GLU A 193 -22.98 14.24 -19.67
C GLU A 193 -22.09 15.46 -19.95
N MET A 194 -21.03 15.65 -19.16
CA MET A 194 -20.05 16.73 -19.36
C MET A 194 -19.03 16.42 -20.47
N GLY A 195 -19.05 15.22 -21.07
CA GLY A 195 -18.09 14.82 -22.09
C GLY A 195 -16.65 14.63 -21.58
N LEU A 196 -16.48 14.44 -20.26
CA LEU A 196 -15.18 14.35 -19.57
C LEU A 196 -14.78 12.92 -19.22
N GLU A 197 -15.23 11.92 -19.97
CA GLU A 197 -14.97 10.50 -19.68
C GLU A 197 -13.48 10.14 -19.54
N LYS A 198 -12.58 10.88 -20.20
CA LYS A 198 -11.12 10.68 -20.09
C LYS A 198 -10.57 10.96 -18.69
N LEU A 199 -11.24 11.83 -17.94
CA LEU A 199 -10.89 12.23 -16.57
C LEU A 199 -11.59 11.36 -15.52
N LEU A 200 -12.33 10.34 -15.95
CA LEU A 200 -13.01 9.42 -15.06
C LEU A 200 -12.01 8.64 -14.18
N LEU A 201 -12.24 8.69 -12.87
CA LEU A 201 -11.55 7.86 -11.90
C LEU A 201 -12.10 6.42 -11.93
N LYS A 202 -11.25 5.41 -11.69
CA LYS A 202 -11.69 4.01 -11.64
C LYS A 202 -12.68 3.78 -10.48
N ARG A 203 -13.74 3.02 -10.73
CA ARG A 203 -14.77 2.65 -9.71
C ARG A 203 -14.17 2.15 -8.39
N THR A 204 -13.12 1.32 -8.45
CA THR A 204 -12.45 0.78 -7.25
C THR A 204 -11.75 1.86 -6.42
N THR A 205 -11.19 2.89 -7.06
CA THR A 205 -10.57 4.02 -6.38
C THR A 205 -11.65 4.92 -5.77
N CYS A 206 -12.74 5.21 -6.51
CA CYS A 206 -13.90 5.94 -5.98
C CYS A 206 -14.46 5.25 -4.73
N TYR A 207 -14.65 3.92 -4.78
CA TYR A 207 -15.13 3.15 -3.63
C TYR A 207 -14.20 3.28 -2.42
N LYS A 208 -12.88 3.17 -2.62
CA LYS A 208 -11.91 3.33 -1.52
C LYS A 208 -12.02 4.70 -0.87
N ILE A 209 -12.07 5.76 -1.67
CA ILE A 209 -12.24 7.14 -1.18
C ILE A 209 -13.53 7.25 -0.37
N LEU A 210 -14.65 6.78 -0.93
CA LEU A 210 -15.95 6.85 -0.25
C LEU A 210 -16.03 5.98 1.01
N SER A 211 -15.32 4.85 1.04
CA SER A 211 -15.24 3.96 2.22
C SER A 211 -14.40 4.53 3.35
N MET A 212 -13.44 5.41 3.04
CA MET A 212 -12.61 6.09 4.04
C MET A 212 -13.28 7.35 4.60
N LEU A 213 -14.26 7.92 3.89
CA LEU A 213 -14.97 9.11 4.36
C LEU A 213 -15.92 8.74 5.51
N PRO A 214 -15.84 9.42 6.67
CA PRO A 214 -16.71 9.19 7.82
C PRO A 214 -18.08 9.84 7.61
N LEU A 215 -18.79 9.46 6.54
CA LEU A 215 -20.11 10.01 6.22
C LEU A 215 -21.19 9.16 6.89
N LYS A 216 -22.04 9.79 7.71
CA LYS A 216 -23.23 9.14 8.26
C LYS A 216 -24.29 9.03 7.18
N LYS A 217 -24.91 7.85 7.06
CA LYS A 217 -26.13 7.68 6.29
C LYS A 217 -27.28 8.38 7.02
N SER A 218 -28.00 9.25 6.34
CA SER A 218 -29.25 9.81 6.87
C SER A 218 -30.36 8.77 6.71
N HIS A 219 -30.82 8.21 7.82
CA HIS A 219 -32.03 7.37 7.84
C HIS A 219 -33.33 8.20 7.96
N SER A 220 -33.25 9.54 8.03
CA SER A 220 -34.37 10.42 8.42
C SER A 220 -35.09 11.14 7.27
N LEU A 221 -34.70 10.89 6.02
CA LEU A 221 -35.32 11.51 4.82
C LEU A 221 -36.04 10.50 3.92
N GLU A 222 -36.01 9.22 4.28
CA GLU A 222 -36.83 8.21 3.62
C GLU A 222 -38.28 8.40 4.06
N CYS A 223 -39.11 8.96 3.17
CA CYS A 223 -40.56 8.91 3.33
C CYS A 223 -40.99 7.46 3.61
N VAL A 224 -42.10 7.27 4.33
CA VAL A 224 -42.69 5.93 4.59
C VAL A 224 -42.79 5.09 3.31
N ASP A 225 -42.95 5.75 2.16
CA ASP A 225 -43.02 5.13 0.83
C ASP A 225 -41.70 4.45 0.39
N TYR A 226 -40.53 4.94 0.83
CA TYR A 226 -39.24 4.32 0.53
C TYR A 226 -39.04 3.05 1.37
N PHE A 227 -39.47 3.06 2.64
CA PHE A 227 -39.57 1.85 3.44
C PHE A 227 -40.55 0.84 2.82
N GLN A 228 -41.65 1.31 2.24
CA GLN A 228 -42.57 0.42 1.50
C GLN A 228 -41.93 -0.13 0.22
N ALA A 229 -41.19 0.67 -0.54
CA ALA A 229 -40.51 0.23 -1.77
C ALA A 229 -39.33 -0.71 -1.49
N ASP A 230 -38.54 -0.44 -0.44
CA ASP A 230 -37.44 -1.31 -0.02
C ASP A 230 -37.97 -2.56 0.71
N ALA A 231 -39.11 -2.45 1.41
CA ALA A 231 -39.85 -3.61 1.89
C ALA A 231 -40.40 -4.44 0.73
N THR A 232 -40.99 -3.86 -0.33
CA THR A 232 -41.49 -4.65 -1.48
C THR A 232 -40.36 -5.31 -2.26
N ASN A 233 -39.19 -4.66 -2.38
CA ASN A 233 -38.00 -5.28 -2.96
C ASN A 233 -37.40 -6.37 -2.07
N ASN A 234 -37.37 -6.20 -0.74
CA ASN A 234 -36.94 -7.24 0.20
C ASN A 234 -38.00 -8.31 0.47
N ILE A 235 -39.27 -8.07 0.15
CA ILE A 235 -40.38 -9.04 0.26
C ILE A 235 -40.14 -10.22 -0.69
N PHE A 236 -39.49 -10.02 -1.84
CA PHE A 236 -39.04 -11.12 -2.72
C PHE A 236 -37.91 -11.96 -2.10
N ARG A 237 -37.10 -11.39 -1.19
CA ARG A 237 -36.01 -12.08 -0.49
C ARG A 237 -36.40 -12.70 0.85
N LEU A 238 -37.44 -12.19 1.51
CA LEU A 238 -37.83 -12.57 2.87
C LEU A 238 -39.24 -13.20 2.94
N HIS A 239 -39.75 -13.72 1.83
CA HIS A 239 -41.08 -14.33 1.74
C HIS A 239 -41.19 -15.71 2.43
N VAL A 240 -40.32 -16.03 3.39
CA VAL A 240 -40.28 -17.32 4.07
C VAL A 240 -40.17 -17.12 5.58
N LYS A 241 -41.04 -17.79 6.33
CA LYS A 241 -41.09 -17.81 7.79
C LYS A 241 -40.86 -19.25 8.28
N LYS A 242 -40.37 -19.42 9.50
CA LYS A 242 -40.17 -20.75 10.10
C LYS A 242 -41.47 -21.59 10.08
N GLN A 243 -42.61 -20.96 10.38
CA GLN A 243 -43.95 -21.51 10.31
C GLN A 243 -44.88 -20.48 9.63
N SER A 244 -45.73 -20.94 8.71
CA SER A 244 -46.64 -20.07 7.95
C SER A 244 -47.88 -20.84 7.49
N VAL A 245 -49.04 -20.18 7.47
CA VAL A 245 -50.29 -20.76 6.91
C VAL A 245 -50.19 -20.93 5.38
N ASN A 246 -49.29 -20.18 4.74
CA ASN A 246 -48.95 -20.37 3.34
C ASN A 246 -47.87 -21.45 3.20
N SER A 247 -48.20 -22.52 2.48
CA SER A 247 -47.26 -23.61 2.16
C SER A 247 -45.97 -23.10 1.51
N ASP A 248 -46.10 -22.21 0.54
CA ASP A 248 -44.97 -21.64 -0.22
C ASP A 248 -44.02 -20.80 0.65
N HIS A 249 -44.44 -20.40 1.86
CA HIS A 249 -43.69 -19.52 2.77
C HIS A 249 -43.28 -20.21 4.07
N CYS A 250 -43.70 -21.45 4.31
CA CYS A 250 -43.40 -22.15 5.54
C CYS A 250 -42.12 -22.97 5.35
N LEU A 251 -40.99 -22.49 5.88
CA LEU A 251 -39.69 -23.15 5.73
C LEU A 251 -39.70 -24.61 6.20
N THR A 252 -40.47 -24.88 7.27
CA THR A 252 -40.58 -26.23 7.85
C THR A 252 -41.32 -27.18 6.91
N TRP A 253 -42.24 -26.65 6.09
CA TRP A 253 -43.01 -27.41 5.10
C TRP A 253 -42.31 -27.49 3.75
N THR A 254 -41.70 -26.40 3.27
CA THR A 254 -41.02 -26.39 1.96
C THR A 254 -39.76 -27.24 1.96
N LEU A 255 -39.11 -27.41 3.11
CA LEU A 255 -37.91 -28.23 3.26
C LEU A 255 -38.18 -29.64 3.79
N SER A 256 -39.43 -30.00 4.08
CA SER A 256 -39.75 -31.37 4.48
C SER A 256 -39.86 -32.28 3.26
N ASP A 257 -39.31 -33.48 3.38
CA ASP A 257 -39.42 -34.51 2.35
C ASP A 257 -40.46 -35.55 2.78
N PRO A 258 -41.63 -35.64 2.11
CA PRO A 258 -42.67 -36.61 2.45
C PRO A 258 -42.26 -38.05 2.12
N THR A 259 -41.22 -38.26 1.32
CA THR A 259 -40.76 -39.58 0.87
C THR A 259 -39.66 -40.16 1.76
N ASN A 260 -38.95 -39.32 2.52
CA ASN A 260 -37.88 -39.76 3.41
C ASN A 260 -38.24 -39.51 4.89
N PRO A 261 -38.47 -40.57 5.69
CA PRO A 261 -38.85 -40.44 7.10
C PRO A 261 -37.86 -39.64 7.96
N HIS A 262 -36.57 -39.64 7.60
CA HIS A 262 -35.55 -38.88 8.32
C HIS A 262 -35.59 -37.36 8.05
N PHE A 263 -36.20 -36.95 6.93
CA PHE A 263 -36.38 -35.55 6.53
C PHE A 263 -37.85 -35.12 6.53
N SER A 264 -38.75 -36.02 6.95
CA SER A 264 -40.16 -35.74 7.14
C SER A 264 -40.36 -35.08 8.52
N MET A 265 -40.61 -33.78 8.53
CA MET A 265 -41.02 -33.09 9.75
C MET A 265 -42.48 -33.41 10.09
N PRO A 266 -42.81 -33.85 11.32
CA PRO A 266 -44.20 -34.01 11.74
C PRO A 266 -44.90 -32.66 11.75
N ASP A 267 -46.11 -32.63 11.19
CA ASP A 267 -46.89 -31.42 10.94
C ASP A 267 -47.00 -30.60 12.24
N SER A 268 -46.37 -29.43 12.28
CA SER A 268 -46.15 -28.65 13.51
C SER A 268 -47.39 -27.86 13.96
N GLY A 269 -48.57 -28.49 13.83
CA GLY A 269 -49.85 -27.99 14.34
C GLY A 269 -50.43 -26.78 13.61
N HIS A 270 -49.82 -26.32 12.51
CA HIS A 270 -50.33 -25.21 11.73
C HIS A 270 -50.71 -25.64 10.31
N LEU A 271 -51.82 -25.09 9.80
CA LEU A 271 -52.47 -25.56 8.58
C LEU A 271 -51.95 -24.84 7.34
N HIS A 272 -51.48 -25.58 6.35
CA HIS A 272 -51.01 -25.07 5.06
C HIS A 272 -52.13 -24.95 4.02
N ARG A 273 -53.16 -24.15 4.31
CA ARG A 273 -54.39 -24.07 3.46
C ARG A 273 -54.30 -23.07 2.31
N GLN A 274 -53.28 -22.24 2.29
CA GLN A 274 -53.16 -21.15 1.34
C GLN A 274 -51.86 -21.26 0.54
N ARG A 275 -51.93 -20.82 -0.71
CA ARG A 275 -50.78 -20.64 -1.61
C ARG A 275 -50.68 -19.18 -1.99
N CYS A 276 -49.47 -18.69 -2.13
CA CYS A 276 -49.25 -17.28 -2.44
C CYS A 276 -49.54 -16.99 -3.91
N VAL A 277 -50.32 -15.94 -4.15
CA VAL A 277 -50.69 -15.50 -5.51
C VAL A 277 -49.44 -15.10 -6.29
N TYR A 278 -48.46 -14.47 -5.64
CA TYR A 278 -47.19 -14.08 -6.27
C TYR A 278 -46.29 -15.28 -6.57
N CYS A 279 -46.17 -16.26 -5.66
CA CYS A 279 -45.40 -17.48 -5.92
C CYS A 279 -45.99 -18.28 -7.10
N LYS A 280 -47.32 -18.31 -7.25
CA LYS A 280 -47.97 -18.93 -8.41
C LYS A 280 -47.59 -18.29 -9.75
N GLN A 281 -47.31 -16.98 -9.78
CA GLN A 281 -46.88 -16.31 -11.01
C GLN A 281 -45.49 -16.77 -11.45
N ILE A 282 -44.63 -17.15 -10.51
CA ILE A 282 -43.30 -17.71 -10.81
C ILE A 282 -43.43 -19.08 -11.47
N ASP A 283 -44.34 -19.94 -10.99
CA ASP A 283 -44.60 -21.24 -11.61
C ASP A 283 -45.05 -21.08 -13.06
N GLN A 284 -45.97 -20.14 -13.31
CA GLN A 284 -46.43 -19.82 -14.66
C GLN A 284 -45.28 -19.37 -15.56
N THR A 285 -44.41 -18.50 -15.04
CA THR A 285 -43.24 -18.00 -15.76
C THR A 285 -42.25 -19.12 -16.07
N ASN A 286 -42.02 -20.04 -15.13
CA ASN A 286 -41.15 -21.19 -15.32
C ASN A 286 -41.70 -22.17 -16.37
N ASP A 287 -43.02 -22.40 -16.37
CA ASP A 287 -43.67 -23.23 -17.38
C ASP A 287 -43.60 -22.60 -18.76
N ASP A 288 -43.74 -21.28 -18.85
CA ASP A 288 -43.60 -20.56 -20.11
C ASP A 288 -42.15 -20.58 -20.61
N MET A 289 -41.15 -20.48 -19.71
CA MET A 289 -39.74 -20.68 -20.06
C MET A 289 -39.43 -22.09 -20.55
N LYS A 290 -40.02 -23.13 -19.95
CA LYS A 290 -39.85 -24.52 -20.39
C LYS A 290 -40.46 -24.80 -21.76
N LYS A 291 -41.51 -24.07 -22.14
CA LYS A 291 -42.11 -24.17 -23.49
C LYS A 291 -41.26 -23.47 -24.56
N MET A 292 -40.37 -22.57 -24.15
CA MET A 292 -39.44 -21.87 -25.05
C MET A 292 -38.11 -22.61 -25.26
N LEU A 293 -37.87 -23.70 -24.54
CA LEU A 293 -36.71 -24.60 -24.66
C LEU A 293 -37.13 -25.90 -25.35
#